data_AF-A0A955ACT5-F1
#
_entry.id   AF-A0A955ACT5-F1
#
_cell.length_a   1.000
_cell.length_b   1.000
_cell.length_c   1.000
_cell.angle_alpha   90.00
_cell.angle_beta   90.00
_cell.angle_gamma   90.00
#
_symmetry.space_group_name_H-M   'P 1'
#
loop_
_entity.id
_entity.type
_entity.pdbx_description
1 polymer ?
#
loop_
_entity_poly.entity_id
_entity_poly.type
_entity_poly.pdbx_seq_one_letter_code
_entity_poly.pdbx_strand_id
1 'polypeptide(L)'
;ISARLPGFLESPDVSPFVWMRRLTLQCVVDIHRHHFRHKRSVGKEVKLSRPAAGDETSLSIAHALFDPRMSPSKAVVQAEELERLRQALDAMDETDREVLALRHFERLSNNETAEELGLSATAASNRYIRAMARLADLMKPQ
;
A
#
# COMPACT_ATOMS: atom_id res chain seq x y z
N ILE A 1 9.10 20.64 -0.59
CA ILE A 1 7.65 20.90 -0.57
C ILE A 1 7.33 22.31 -1.10
N SER A 2 8.00 23.36 -0.62
CA SER A 2 7.74 24.77 -1.03
C SER A 2 7.75 25.05 -2.55
N ALA A 3 8.64 24.44 -3.35
CA ALA A 3 8.72 24.73 -4.79
C ALA A 3 7.60 24.08 -5.65
N ARG A 4 6.92 23.04 -5.15
CA ARG A 4 5.88 22.31 -5.91
C ARG A 4 4.46 22.78 -5.60
N LEU A 5 4.27 23.47 -4.47
CA LEU A 5 2.98 24.00 -4.03
C LEU A 5 2.40 25.07 -4.98
N PRO A 6 3.17 26.04 -5.51
CA PRO A 6 2.63 27.04 -6.43
C PRO A 6 1.97 26.43 -7.67
N GLY A 7 2.60 25.43 -8.28
CA GLY A 7 2.06 24.75 -9.46
C GLY A 7 0.78 23.95 -9.19
N PHE A 8 0.60 23.39 -8.00
CA PHE A 8 -0.66 22.75 -7.61
C PHE A 8 -1.79 23.76 -7.39
N LEU A 9 -1.49 24.91 -6.78
CA LEU A 9 -2.49 25.96 -6.53
C LEU A 9 -2.98 26.62 -7.82
N GLU A 10 -2.15 26.66 -8.87
CA GLU A 10 -2.53 27.21 -10.18
C GLU A 10 -3.46 26.27 -10.97
N SER A 11 -3.35 24.95 -10.81
CA SER A 11 -4.19 23.96 -11.51
C SER A 11 -4.24 22.63 -10.76
N PRO A 12 -5.17 22.45 -9.81
CA PRO A 12 -5.32 21.20 -9.08
C PRO A 12 -5.99 20.14 -9.98
N ASP A 13 -5.24 19.09 -10.31
CA ASP A 13 -5.67 17.94 -11.12
C ASP A 13 -6.25 16.79 -10.27
N VAL A 14 -5.95 16.78 -8.97
CA VAL A 14 -6.39 15.78 -7.98
C VAL A 14 -6.69 16.44 -6.64
N SER A 15 -7.33 15.72 -5.72
CA SER A 15 -7.52 16.14 -4.33
C SER A 15 -6.18 16.55 -3.68
N PRO A 16 -6.14 17.60 -2.83
CA PRO A 16 -4.95 17.98 -2.08
C PRO A 16 -4.34 16.82 -1.28
N PHE A 17 -5.16 15.92 -0.74
CA PHE A 17 -4.68 14.76 0.01
C PHE A 17 -3.91 13.79 -0.90
N VAL A 18 -4.48 13.45 -2.05
CA VAL A 18 -3.88 12.59 -3.07
C VAL A 18 -2.54 13.17 -3.55
N TRP A 19 -2.52 14.48 -3.83
CA TRP A 19 -1.30 15.18 -4.21
C TRP A 19 -0.22 15.12 -3.12
N MET A 20 -0.58 15.40 -1.86
CA MET A 20 0.35 15.34 -0.73
C MET A 20 0.86 13.92 -0.47
N ARG A 21 0.01 12.91 -0.58
CA ARG A 21 0.39 11.49 -0.49
C ARG A 21 1.44 11.16 -1.54
N ARG A 22 1.18 11.49 -2.81
CA ARG A 22 2.11 11.26 -3.92
C ARG A 22 3.47 11.94 -3.69
N LEU A 23 3.46 13.19 -3.22
CA LEU A 23 4.69 13.90 -2.85
C LEU A 23 5.45 13.22 -1.71
N THR A 24 4.74 12.76 -0.69
CA THR A 24 5.35 12.09 0.46
C THR A 24 6.01 10.79 0.04
N LEU A 25 5.32 9.97 -0.75
CA LEU A 25 5.87 8.72 -1.31
C LEU A 25 7.10 8.99 -2.18
N GLN A 26 7.05 10.00 -3.04
CA GLN A 26 8.20 10.40 -3.85
C GLN A 26 9.38 10.82 -2.98
N CYS A 27 9.16 11.62 -1.93
CA CYS A 27 10.20 12.02 -0.97
C CYS A 27 10.82 10.80 -0.28
N VAL A 28 10.02 9.84 0.19
CA VAL A 28 10.52 8.61 0.82
C VAL A 28 11.38 7.80 -0.14
N VAL A 29 10.94 7.63 -1.40
CA VAL A 29 11.70 6.95 -2.45
C VAL A 29 12.99 7.70 -2.77
N ASP A 30 12.97 9.02 -2.84
CA ASP A 30 14.13 9.84 -3.14
C ASP A 30 15.17 9.77 -2.01
N ILE A 31 14.72 9.84 -0.75
CA ILE A 31 15.54 9.66 0.45
C ILE A 31 16.17 8.26 0.45
N HIS A 32 15.37 7.21 0.23
CA HIS A 32 15.86 5.84 0.14
C HIS A 32 16.91 5.71 -0.98
N ARG A 33 16.63 6.18 -2.19
CA ARG A 33 17.58 6.15 -3.30
C ARG A 33 18.86 6.93 -2.98
N HIS A 34 18.77 8.08 -2.33
CA HIS A 34 19.94 8.88 -1.96
C HIS A 34 20.82 8.15 -0.94
N HIS A 35 20.25 7.68 0.18
CA HIS A 35 21.03 7.00 1.22
C HIS A 35 21.62 5.65 0.78
N PHE A 36 20.94 4.90 -0.09
CA PHE A 36 21.43 3.61 -0.57
C PHE A 36 22.36 3.72 -1.78
N ARG A 37 22.34 4.83 -2.54
CA ARG A 37 23.38 5.12 -3.56
C ARG A 37 24.75 5.33 -2.92
N HIS A 38 24.81 6.00 -1.76
CA HIS A 38 26.07 6.25 -1.06
C HIS A 38 26.66 5.00 -0.36
N LYS A 39 25.91 3.91 -0.23
CA LYS A 39 26.34 2.66 0.41
C LYS A 39 26.78 1.55 -0.57
N ARG A 40 26.76 1.79 -1.89
CA ARG A 40 27.18 0.77 -2.87
C ARG A 40 28.72 0.64 -2.90
N SER A 41 29.24 -0.37 -2.20
CA SER A 41 30.47 -1.06 -2.62
C SER A 41 30.14 -1.93 -3.84
N VAL A 42 30.95 -1.80 -4.89
CA VAL A 42 30.76 -2.42 -6.23
C VAL A 42 30.66 -3.95 -6.19
N GLY A 43 31.00 -4.62 -5.07
CA GLY A 43 31.03 -6.07 -4.95
C GLY A 43 29.80 -6.78 -4.35
N LYS A 44 28.69 -6.10 -4.03
CA LYS A 44 27.52 -6.72 -3.36
C LYS A 44 26.19 -6.43 -4.07
N GLU A 45 26.16 -6.53 -5.39
CA GLU A 45 24.90 -6.48 -6.14
C GLU A 45 24.17 -7.82 -6.03
N VAL A 46 23.39 -8.00 -4.96
CA VAL A 46 22.28 -8.97 -4.98
C VAL A 46 21.15 -8.30 -5.76
N LYS A 47 20.77 -8.89 -6.88
CA LYS A 47 19.56 -8.51 -7.61
C LYS A 47 18.38 -8.63 -6.63
N LEU A 48 17.90 -7.51 -6.10
CA LEU A 48 16.55 -7.45 -5.55
C LEU A 48 15.64 -7.72 -6.74
N SER A 49 15.16 -8.95 -6.86
CA SER A 49 13.98 -9.25 -7.65
C SER A 49 12.92 -8.25 -7.20
N ARG A 50 12.57 -7.31 -8.08
CA ARG A 50 11.49 -6.37 -7.80
C ARG A 50 10.25 -7.24 -7.56
N PRO A 51 9.64 -7.20 -6.36
CA PRO A 51 8.40 -7.93 -6.14
C PRO A 51 7.40 -7.50 -7.22
N ALA A 52 6.47 -8.38 -7.59
CA ALA A 52 5.34 -7.91 -8.40
C ALA A 52 4.66 -6.77 -7.63
N ALA A 53 4.12 -5.75 -8.32
CA ALA A 53 3.55 -4.57 -7.65
C ALA A 53 2.58 -4.93 -6.49
N GLY A 54 1.89 -6.06 -6.63
CA GLY A 54 0.97 -6.59 -5.62
C GLY A 54 1.59 -7.14 -4.34
N ASP A 55 2.82 -7.64 -4.41
CA ASP A 55 3.52 -8.18 -3.23
C ASP A 55 3.85 -7.05 -2.25
N GLU A 56 4.13 -5.84 -2.76
CA GLU A 56 4.42 -4.66 -1.93
C GLU A 56 3.17 -4.17 -1.18
N THR A 57 2.01 -4.14 -1.86
CA THR A 57 0.73 -3.74 -1.24
C THR A 57 0.28 -4.77 -0.20
N SER A 58 0.33 -6.07 -0.51
CA SER A 58 0.01 -7.14 0.46
C SER A 58 0.88 -7.05 1.72
N LEU A 59 2.19 -6.86 1.54
CA LEU A 59 3.14 -6.76 2.65
C LEU A 59 2.92 -5.51 3.51
N SER A 60 2.60 -4.37 2.88
CA SER A 60 2.28 -3.13 3.58
C SER A 60 1.03 -3.27 4.45
N ILE A 61 -0.03 -3.85 3.89
CA ILE A 61 -1.27 -4.16 4.60
C ILE A 61 -0.98 -5.09 5.80
N ALA A 62 -0.24 -6.17 5.57
CA ALA A 62 0.14 -7.11 6.61
C ALA A 62 0.89 -6.40 7.76
N HIS A 63 1.92 -5.61 7.44
CA HIS A 63 2.67 -4.86 8.45
C HIS A 63 1.83 -3.86 9.24
N ALA A 64 0.86 -3.19 8.62
CA ALA A 64 -0.02 -2.24 9.31
C ALA A 64 -0.87 -2.91 10.41
N LEU A 65 -1.11 -4.22 10.32
CA LEU A 65 -1.88 -4.99 11.29
C LEU A 65 -1.02 -5.65 12.38
N PHE A 66 0.30 -5.61 12.25
CA PHE A 66 1.22 -6.15 13.25
C PHE A 66 1.45 -5.14 14.39
N ASP A 67 1.06 -5.45 15.63
CA ASP A 67 1.40 -4.64 16.81
C ASP A 67 2.71 -5.16 17.45
N PRO A 68 3.83 -4.40 17.37
CA PRO A 68 5.12 -4.83 17.90
C PRO A 68 5.21 -4.88 19.43
N ARG A 69 4.14 -4.57 20.17
CA ARG A 69 4.12 -4.50 21.66
C ARG A 69 3.60 -5.77 22.35
N MET A 70 3.32 -6.85 21.63
CA MET A 70 2.71 -8.06 22.22
C MET A 70 3.74 -9.12 22.64
N SER A 71 3.40 -9.90 23.67
CA SER A 71 4.31 -10.87 24.31
C SER A 71 4.80 -11.96 23.34
N PRO A 72 6.02 -12.52 23.54
CA PRO A 72 6.64 -13.49 22.62
C PRO A 72 5.77 -14.72 22.29
N SER A 73 4.94 -15.17 23.23
CA SER A 73 3.99 -16.28 23.03
C SER A 73 2.84 -15.96 22.08
N LYS A 74 2.45 -14.68 21.96
CA LYS A 74 1.42 -14.22 21.02
C LYS A 74 1.99 -13.96 19.62
N ALA A 75 3.31 -13.82 19.49
CA ALA A 75 3.98 -13.52 18.24
C ALA A 75 3.92 -14.68 17.22
N VAL A 76 3.96 -15.93 17.67
CA VAL A 76 3.96 -17.11 16.76
C VAL A 76 2.58 -17.31 16.11
N VAL A 77 1.51 -17.35 16.91
CA VAL A 77 0.13 -17.48 16.39
C VAL A 77 -0.21 -16.29 15.49
N GLN A 78 0.27 -15.10 15.81
CA GLN A 78 0.04 -13.93 14.98
C GLN A 78 0.86 -13.94 13.69
N ALA A 79 2.08 -14.51 13.68
CA ALA A 79 2.86 -14.68 12.46
C ALA A 79 2.16 -15.63 11.47
N GLU A 80 1.51 -16.69 11.96
CA GLU A 80 0.70 -17.59 11.12
C GLU A 80 -0.53 -16.89 10.54
N GLU A 81 -1.26 -16.12 11.34
CA GLU A 81 -2.40 -15.32 10.87
C GLU A 81 -1.98 -14.22 9.88
N LEU A 82 -0.82 -13.59 10.11
CA LEU A 82 -0.26 -12.58 9.22
C LEU A 82 0.14 -13.18 7.87
N GLU A 83 0.77 -14.35 7.87
CA GLU A 83 1.14 -15.05 6.65
C GLU A 83 -0.10 -15.52 5.89
N ARG A 84 -1.14 -15.99 6.59
CA ARG A 84 -2.43 -16.33 5.98
C ARG A 84 -3.07 -15.11 5.32
N LEU A 85 -3.07 -13.96 5.99
CA LEU A 85 -3.58 -12.71 5.43
C LEU A 85 -2.79 -12.30 4.18
N ARG A 86 -1.45 -12.37 4.24
CA ARG A 86 -0.59 -12.06 3.11
C ARG A 86 -0.92 -12.94 1.90
N GLN A 87 -1.04 -14.25 2.10
CA GLN A 87 -1.41 -15.21 1.05
C GLN A 87 -2.82 -14.96 0.50
N ALA A 88 -3.79 -14.63 1.36
CA ALA A 88 -5.14 -14.27 0.92
C ALA A 88 -5.13 -13.02 0.03
N LEU A 89 -4.38 -11.98 0.42
CA LEU A 89 -4.22 -10.76 -0.39
C LEU A 89 -3.51 -11.05 -1.71
N ASP A 90 -2.43 -11.85 -1.71
CA ASP A 90 -1.69 -12.23 -2.92
C ASP A 90 -2.58 -12.97 -3.94
N ALA A 91 -3.57 -13.74 -3.46
CA ALA A 91 -4.55 -14.43 -4.31
C ALA A 91 -5.65 -13.51 -4.91
N MET A 92 -5.75 -12.26 -4.46
CA MET A 92 -6.66 -11.27 -5.02
C MET A 92 -6.05 -10.61 -6.28
N ASP A 93 -6.86 -9.89 -7.06
CA ASP A 93 -6.28 -9.06 -8.12
C ASP A 93 -5.64 -7.79 -7.55
N GLU A 94 -4.70 -7.23 -8.31
CA GLU A 94 -3.91 -6.07 -7.94
C GLU A 94 -4.78 -4.88 -7.51
N THR A 95 -5.80 -4.56 -8.30
CA THR A 95 -6.65 -3.41 -8.02
C THR A 95 -7.52 -3.64 -6.80
N ASP A 96 -8.00 -4.88 -6.56
CA ASP A 96 -8.75 -5.20 -5.35
C ASP A 96 -7.88 -5.02 -4.08
N ARG A 97 -6.60 -5.45 -4.10
CA ARG A 97 -5.65 -5.17 -3.01
C ARG A 97 -5.44 -3.68 -2.79
N GLU A 98 -5.20 -2.94 -3.87
CA GLU A 98 -4.89 -1.51 -3.79
C GLU A 98 -6.10 -0.71 -3.31
N VAL A 99 -7.31 -1.05 -3.74
CA VAL A 99 -8.54 -0.43 -3.22
C VAL A 99 -8.67 -0.68 -1.71
N LEU A 100 -8.33 -1.86 -1.20
CA LEU A 100 -8.33 -2.15 0.24
C LEU A 100 -7.27 -1.32 0.98
N ALA A 101 -6.04 -1.25 0.46
CA ALA A 101 -4.96 -0.42 1.00
C ALA A 101 -5.40 1.04 1.19
N LEU A 102 -5.85 1.65 0.09
CA LEU A 102 -6.23 3.06 0.05
C LEU A 102 -7.44 3.35 0.95
N ARG A 103 -8.47 2.51 0.92
CA ARG A 103 -9.72 2.76 1.66
C ARG A 103 -9.62 2.49 3.15
N HIS A 104 -8.92 1.42 3.55
CA HIS A 104 -8.95 0.95 4.93
C HIS A 104 -7.72 1.39 5.72
N PHE A 105 -6.54 1.26 5.13
CA PHE A 105 -5.28 1.52 5.82
C PHE A 105 -4.86 2.98 5.72
N GLU A 106 -5.01 3.56 4.54
CA GLU A 106 -4.69 4.96 4.29
C GLU A 106 -5.88 5.91 4.48
N ARG A 107 -7.09 5.35 4.65
CA ARG A 107 -8.35 6.06 4.94
C ARG A 107 -8.76 7.11 3.90
N LEU A 108 -8.43 6.90 2.62
CA LEU A 108 -8.90 7.73 1.52
C LEU A 108 -10.43 7.61 1.35
N SER A 109 -11.06 8.68 0.88
CA SER A 109 -12.46 8.67 0.41
C SER A 109 -12.62 7.88 -0.91
N ASN A 110 -13.87 7.58 -1.31
CA ASN A 110 -14.13 6.82 -2.54
C ASN A 110 -13.69 7.63 -3.77
N ASN A 111 -13.82 8.96 -3.69
CA ASN A 111 -13.40 9.88 -4.73
C ASN A 111 -11.88 9.90 -4.84
N GLU A 112 -11.17 10.05 -3.72
CA GLU A 112 -9.69 10.05 -3.71
C GLU A 112 -9.11 8.70 -4.13
N THR A 113 -9.74 7.59 -3.74
CA THR A 113 -9.36 6.24 -4.21
C THR A 113 -9.59 6.11 -5.72
N ALA A 114 -10.69 6.66 -6.24
CA ALA A 114 -10.98 6.65 -7.66
C ALA A 114 -9.98 7.49 -8.46
N GLU A 115 -9.62 8.67 -7.94
CA GLU A 115 -8.58 9.54 -8.52
C GLU A 115 -7.22 8.83 -8.59
N GLU A 116 -6.80 8.17 -7.51
CA GLU A 116 -5.51 7.46 -7.50
C GLU A 116 -5.47 6.24 -8.41
N LEU A 117 -6.61 5.55 -8.59
CA LEU A 117 -6.68 4.34 -9.40
C LEU A 117 -7.14 4.57 -10.85
N GLY A 118 -7.45 5.82 -11.22
CA GLY A 118 -8.02 6.14 -12.54
C GLY A 118 -9.39 5.49 -12.77
N LEU A 119 -10.19 5.34 -11.73
CA LEU A 119 -11.53 4.74 -11.75
C LEU A 119 -12.62 5.81 -11.63
N SER A 120 -13.88 5.43 -11.85
CA SER A 120 -15.01 6.24 -11.39
C SER A 120 -15.26 6.01 -9.89
N ALA A 121 -15.82 7.01 -9.18
CA ALA A 121 -16.14 6.88 -7.75
C ALA A 121 -17.06 5.68 -7.46
N THR A 122 -18.05 5.42 -8.33
CA THR A 122 -18.92 4.24 -8.24
C THR A 122 -18.15 2.94 -8.45
N ALA A 123 -17.22 2.90 -9.42
CA ALA A 123 -16.38 1.73 -9.66
C ALA A 123 -15.47 1.43 -8.45
N ALA A 124 -14.83 2.45 -7.87
CA ALA A 124 -14.01 2.31 -6.66
C ALA A 124 -14.84 1.79 -5.47
N SER A 125 -16.02 2.38 -5.24
CA SER A 125 -16.93 1.95 -4.17
C SER A 125 -17.38 0.49 -4.32
N ASN A 126 -17.86 0.12 -5.51
CA ASN A 126 -18.32 -1.25 -5.78
C ASN A 126 -17.17 -2.25 -5.68
N ARG A 127 -15.97 -1.86 -6.13
CA ARG A 127 -14.79 -2.71 -6.06
C ARG A 127 -14.33 -2.92 -4.62
N TYR A 128 -14.36 -1.88 -3.78
CA TYR A 128 -14.05 -2.00 -2.35
C TYR A 128 -14.94 -3.02 -1.64
N ILE A 129 -16.26 -2.97 -1.88
CA ILE A 129 -17.20 -3.92 -1.28
C ILE A 129 -16.89 -5.35 -1.72
N ARG A 130 -16.65 -5.56 -3.03
CA ARG A 130 -16.29 -6.89 -3.56
C ARG A 130 -14.95 -7.39 -3.02
N ALA A 131 -13.95 -6.53 -2.95
CA ALA A 131 -12.63 -6.86 -2.41
C ALA A 131 -12.71 -7.27 -0.94
N MET A 132 -13.49 -6.54 -0.12
CA MET A 132 -13.71 -6.93 1.28
C MET A 132 -14.44 -8.28 1.40
N ALA A 133 -15.48 -8.52 0.61
CA ALA A 133 -16.19 -9.79 0.62
C ALA A 133 -15.28 -10.96 0.22
N ARG A 134 -14.48 -10.78 -0.83
CA ARG A 134 -13.50 -11.77 -1.30
C ARG A 134 -12.42 -12.04 -0.27
N LEU A 135 -11.88 -11.00 0.37
CA LEU A 135 -10.89 -11.17 1.44
C LEU A 135 -11.50 -11.94 2.63
N ALA A 136 -12.73 -11.61 3.02
CA ALA A 136 -13.43 -12.32 4.08
C ALA A 136 -13.64 -13.81 3.73
N ASP A 137 -13.98 -14.13 2.48
CA ASP A 137 -14.12 -15.51 2.03
C ASP A 137 -12.79 -16.28 2.04
N LEU A 138 -11.70 -15.65 1.61
CA LEU A 138 -10.35 -16.24 1.60
C LEU A 138 -9.78 -16.45 3.02
N MET A 139 -10.22 -15.65 3.98
CA MET A 139 -9.79 -15.72 5.39
C MET A 139 -10.59 -16.72 6.24
N LYS A 140 -11.67 -17.32 5.72
CA LYS A 140 -12.44 -18.31 6.47
C LYS A 140 -11.54 -19.52 6.82
N PRO A 141 -11.54 -19.98 8.09
CA PRO A 141 -10.82 -21.20 8.44
C PRO A 141 -11.42 -22.40 7.68
N GLN A 142 -10.55 -23.30 7.20
CA GLN A 142 -10.96 -24.58 6.62
C GLN A 142 -11.55 -25.51 7.68
#